data_AF-A4JU66-F1
#
_entry.id   AF-A4JU66-F1
#
_cell.length_a   1.000
_cell.length_b   1.000
_cell.length_c   1.000
_cell.angle_alpha   90.00
_cell.angle_beta   90.00
_cell.angle_gamma   90.00
#
_symmetry.space_group_name_H-M   'P 1'
#
loop_
_entity.id
_entity.type
_entity.pdbx_description
1 polymer ?
#
loop_
_entity_poly.entity_id
_entity_poly.type
_entity_poly.pdbx_seq_one_letter_code
_entity_poly.pdbx_strand_id
1 'polypeptide(L)'
;MPSAPSSTPCLAVACIAYRGARSFPNPEEKRMVNLKNVKVVRSIGGVELAATVDPCSWMYPGYGLQISVMMDGGGKAHLNQKSLAFEQATESDVKTLLEGVRIVPCKQCSKPAFDPTSVSTNREGECESCFMAKLNAEFAASQEKERKKLAKLDAKYKRQGFTHRVDAWIHPSGGGDDRQVSYYMTDPTDEQIKKELKKSGSCVLDDYKVIPL
;
A
#
# COMPACT_ATOMS: atom_id res chain seq x y z
N MET A 1 65.97 -67.05 18.66
CA MET A 1 66.27 -68.32 17.94
C MET A 1 64.97 -69.11 17.83
N PRO A 2 64.73 -69.82 16.72
CA PRO A 2 64.57 -69.44 15.31
C PRO A 2 63.04 -69.38 14.99
N SER A 3 62.47 -69.13 13.81
CA SER A 3 62.85 -69.43 12.43
C SER A 3 61.95 -68.61 11.49
N ALA A 4 62.53 -68.02 10.45
CA ALA A 4 61.85 -67.73 9.19
C ALA A 4 61.85 -68.99 8.30
N PRO A 5 60.94 -69.10 7.32
CA PRO A 5 61.34 -68.97 5.90
C PRO A 5 60.29 -68.18 5.09
N SER A 6 60.66 -67.18 4.29
CA SER A 6 61.17 -67.22 2.91
C SER A 6 60.25 -67.91 1.88
N SER A 7 59.69 -67.10 0.96
CA SER A 7 59.69 -67.36 -0.49
C SER A 7 58.89 -66.28 -1.23
N THR A 8 59.56 -65.54 -2.11
CA THR A 8 58.98 -64.73 -3.19
C THR A 8 58.80 -65.63 -4.42
N PRO A 9 57.84 -65.35 -5.34
CA PRO A 9 58.24 -64.61 -6.53
C PRO A 9 57.16 -63.65 -7.10
N CYS A 10 57.63 -62.74 -7.96
CA CYS A 10 56.90 -61.76 -8.76
C CYS A 10 56.00 -62.40 -9.84
N LEU A 11 54.88 -61.75 -10.18
CA LEU A 11 54.63 -61.00 -11.45
C LEU A 11 53.13 -60.94 -11.84
N ALA A 12 52.76 -59.74 -12.31
CA ALA A 12 51.83 -59.42 -13.38
C ALA A 12 50.31 -59.23 -13.11
N VAL A 13 49.92 -57.95 -13.22
CA VAL A 13 48.87 -57.37 -14.08
C VAL A 13 47.42 -57.90 -13.98
N ALA A 14 46.50 -57.05 -13.51
CA ALA A 14 45.30 -56.66 -14.27
C ALA A 14 44.53 -55.53 -13.56
N CYS A 15 44.32 -54.43 -14.29
CA CYS A 15 43.36 -53.38 -13.97
C CYS A 15 41.93 -53.93 -13.96
N ILE A 16 41.13 -53.66 -12.92
CA ILE A 16 39.67 -53.50 -13.06
C ILE A 16 39.22 -52.33 -12.18
N ALA A 17 38.55 -51.39 -12.84
CA ALA A 17 37.98 -50.17 -12.29
C ALA A 17 36.68 -50.42 -11.51
N TYR A 18 36.40 -49.51 -10.57
CA TYR A 18 35.09 -48.95 -10.19
C TYR A 18 33.91 -49.91 -9.89
N ARG A 19 33.38 -49.82 -8.67
CA ARG A 19 32.03 -49.28 -8.37
C ARG A 19 31.67 -49.49 -6.90
N GLY A 20 31.18 -48.45 -6.23
CA GLY A 20 30.61 -48.61 -4.90
C GLY A 20 30.40 -47.35 -4.05
N ALA A 21 30.52 -46.14 -4.59
CA ALA A 21 30.05 -44.95 -3.86
C ALA A 21 28.52 -44.94 -3.85
N ARG A 22 27.92 -45.31 -2.72
CA ARG A 22 26.49 -45.09 -2.46
C ARG A 22 26.27 -43.59 -2.42
N SER A 23 25.59 -43.07 -3.42
CA SER A 23 25.07 -41.70 -3.44
C SER A 23 24.02 -41.56 -2.34
N PHE A 24 24.35 -40.77 -1.32
CA PHE A 24 23.35 -40.22 -0.41
C PHE A 24 22.39 -39.34 -1.22
N PRO A 25 21.07 -39.40 -0.99
CA PRO A 25 20.15 -38.46 -1.60
C PRO A 25 20.47 -37.05 -1.12
N ASN A 26 20.66 -36.16 -2.08
CA ASN A 26 20.84 -34.72 -1.91
C ASN A 26 19.65 -34.16 -1.11
N PRO A 27 19.84 -33.42 0.00
CA PRO A 27 18.72 -32.81 0.70
C PRO A 27 18.04 -31.82 -0.26
N GLU A 28 16.72 -31.95 -0.38
CA GLU A 28 15.89 -31.07 -1.20
C GLU A 28 16.31 -29.61 -1.00
N GLU A 29 16.82 -28.98 -2.07
CA GLU A 29 16.85 -27.53 -2.18
C GLU A 29 15.41 -27.05 -1.98
N LYS A 30 15.08 -26.62 -0.76
CA LYS A 30 13.90 -25.81 -0.50
C LYS A 30 14.02 -24.60 -1.44
N ARG A 31 13.31 -24.66 -2.57
CA ARG A 31 13.08 -23.49 -3.41
C ARG A 31 12.56 -22.40 -2.48
N MET A 32 13.40 -21.40 -2.22
CA MET A 32 13.03 -20.27 -1.40
C MET A 32 11.89 -19.56 -2.14
N VAL A 33 10.67 -19.68 -1.63
CA VAL A 33 9.50 -19.06 -2.23
C VAL A 33 9.73 -17.56 -2.20
N ASN A 34 9.64 -16.91 -3.36
CA ASN A 34 9.74 -15.46 -3.43
C ASN A 34 8.46 -14.84 -2.84
N LEU A 35 8.51 -14.47 -1.56
CA LEU A 35 7.39 -13.90 -0.82
C LEU A 35 6.78 -12.65 -1.47
N LYS A 36 7.54 -11.92 -2.28
CA LYS A 36 7.05 -10.72 -2.98
C LYS A 36 5.90 -11.02 -3.94
N ASN A 37 5.80 -12.27 -4.41
CA ASN A 37 4.79 -12.72 -5.37
C ASN A 37 3.82 -13.75 -4.77
N VAL A 38 3.87 -13.98 -3.46
CA VAL A 38 2.97 -14.94 -2.81
C VAL A 38 1.55 -14.40 -2.81
N LYS A 39 0.62 -15.28 -3.21
CA LYS A 39 -0.81 -15.10 -3.09
C LYS A 39 -1.39 -16.28 -2.31
N VAL A 40 -2.05 -16.00 -1.20
CA VAL A 40 -2.74 -17.01 -0.38
C VAL A 40 -4.23 -16.70 -0.42
N VAL A 41 -5.06 -17.72 -0.59
CA VAL A 41 -6.52 -17.57 -0.62
C VAL A 41 -7.13 -18.38 0.51
N ARG A 42 -8.17 -17.85 1.15
CA ARG A 42 -8.95 -18.51 2.21
C ARG A 42 -10.43 -18.18 2.04
N SER A 43 -11.29 -19.17 2.20
CA SER A 43 -12.74 -18.97 2.19
C SER A 43 -13.32 -19.00 3.61
N ILE A 44 -14.21 -18.05 3.94
CA ILE A 44 -14.92 -17.97 5.22
C ILE A 44 -16.40 -17.76 4.91
N GLY A 45 -17.25 -18.74 5.26
CA GLY A 45 -18.70 -18.61 5.07
C GLY A 45 -19.13 -18.34 3.62
N GLY A 46 -18.40 -18.88 2.64
CA GLY A 46 -18.64 -18.65 1.20
C GLY A 46 -18.04 -17.36 0.64
N VAL A 47 -17.34 -16.57 1.46
CA VAL A 47 -16.62 -15.36 1.04
C VAL A 47 -15.15 -15.69 0.83
N GLU A 48 -14.60 -15.32 -0.32
CA GLU A 48 -13.17 -15.49 -0.61
C GLU A 48 -12.34 -14.31 -0.11
N LEU A 49 -11.26 -14.61 0.60
CA LEU A 49 -10.22 -13.66 0.99
C LEU A 49 -8.93 -13.99 0.25
N ALA A 50 -8.32 -13.00 -0.39
CA ALA A 50 -7.02 -13.13 -1.05
C ALA A 50 -5.99 -12.23 -0.36
N ALA A 51 -4.92 -12.83 0.16
CA ALA A 51 -3.79 -12.15 0.76
C ALA A 51 -2.59 -12.09 -0.17
N THR A 52 -1.94 -10.93 -0.23
CA THR A 52 -0.63 -10.72 -0.86
C THR A 52 0.30 -9.98 0.09
N VAL A 53 1.61 -10.21 0.01
CA VAL A 53 2.56 -9.45 0.84
C VAL A 53 2.64 -8.01 0.35
N ASP A 54 2.58 -7.07 1.28
CA ASP A 54 2.57 -5.65 1.00
C ASP A 54 4.00 -5.11 0.77
N PRO A 55 4.23 -4.24 -0.23
CA PRO A 55 5.57 -3.70 -0.50
C PRO A 55 6.24 -3.01 0.68
N CYS A 56 5.46 -2.49 1.63
CA CYS A 56 6.01 -1.85 2.83
C CYS A 56 6.96 -2.77 3.61
N SER A 57 6.76 -4.10 3.53
CA SER A 57 7.60 -5.08 4.22
C SER A 57 9.07 -5.10 3.79
N TRP A 58 9.37 -4.72 2.55
CA TRP A 58 10.75 -4.68 2.05
C TRP A 58 11.18 -3.28 1.58
N MET A 59 10.25 -2.35 1.41
CA MET A 59 10.57 -0.94 1.10
C MET A 59 11.01 -0.16 2.34
N TYR A 60 10.52 -0.51 3.52
CA TYR A 60 10.79 0.21 4.76
C TYR A 60 11.50 -0.71 5.77
N PRO A 61 12.80 -0.49 6.04
CA PRO A 61 13.53 -1.27 7.04
C PRO A 61 12.84 -1.23 8.41
N GLY A 62 12.73 -2.39 9.06
CA GLY A 62 12.09 -2.53 10.39
C GLY A 62 10.56 -2.47 10.38
N TYR A 63 9.91 -2.45 9.21
CA TYR A 63 8.45 -2.38 9.12
C TYR A 63 7.75 -3.71 9.47
N GLY A 64 8.45 -4.84 9.28
CA GLY A 64 7.95 -6.19 9.51
C GLY A 64 7.12 -6.77 8.36
N LEU A 65 6.58 -7.97 8.56
CA LEU A 65 5.70 -8.64 7.60
C LEU A 65 4.31 -7.99 7.61
N GLN A 66 3.88 -7.44 6.48
CA GLN A 66 2.56 -6.89 6.27
C GLN A 66 1.90 -7.61 5.09
N ILE A 67 0.65 -7.99 5.27
CA ILE A 67 -0.19 -8.55 4.19
C ILE A 67 -1.32 -7.59 3.87
N SER A 68 -1.61 -7.46 2.57
CA SER A 68 -2.84 -6.86 2.04
C SER A 68 -3.86 -7.97 1.85
N VAL A 69 -5.03 -7.87 2.47
CA VAL A 69 -6.14 -8.82 2.32
C VAL A 69 -7.28 -8.16 1.57
N MET A 70 -7.65 -8.75 0.44
CA MET A 70 -8.79 -8.37 -0.39
C MET A 70 -9.95 -9.34 -0.11
N MET A 71 -11.15 -8.81 0.05
CA MET A 71 -12.37 -9.62 0.18
C MET A 71 -13.17 -9.57 -1.11
N ASP A 72 -13.66 -10.73 -1.56
CA ASP A 72 -14.58 -10.79 -2.70
C ASP A 72 -15.89 -10.06 -2.36
N GLY A 73 -16.39 -9.25 -3.30
CA GLY A 73 -17.46 -8.28 -3.05
C GLY A 73 -17.00 -6.93 -2.45
N GLY A 74 -15.70 -6.74 -2.23
CA GLY A 74 -15.07 -5.44 -1.94
C GLY A 74 -14.45 -5.35 -0.55
N GLY A 75 -13.59 -4.35 -0.36
CA GLY A 75 -12.81 -4.17 0.87
C GLY A 75 -11.36 -4.58 0.70
N LYS A 76 -10.46 -3.68 1.09
CA LYS A 76 -9.04 -3.96 1.30
C LYS A 76 -8.69 -3.65 2.76
N ALA A 77 -7.95 -4.54 3.39
CA ALA A 77 -7.39 -4.30 4.71
C ALA A 77 -5.93 -4.74 4.79
N HIS A 78 -5.19 -4.18 5.73
CA HIS A 78 -3.77 -4.45 5.93
C HIS A 78 -3.55 -5.01 7.33
N LEU A 79 -2.83 -6.13 7.42
CA LEU A 79 -2.44 -6.74 8.69
C LEU A 79 -0.92 -6.72 8.79
N ASN A 80 -0.39 -6.20 9.89
CA ASN A 80 1.05 -6.04 10.09
C ASN A 80 1.51 -6.83 11.33
N GLN A 81 2.48 -7.72 11.10
CA GLN A 81 3.27 -8.41 12.11
C GLN A 81 4.66 -7.77 12.21
N LYS A 82 4.73 -6.67 12.96
CA LYS A 82 5.95 -5.87 13.13
C LYS A 82 7.15 -6.64 13.69
N SER A 83 6.89 -7.66 14.52
CA SER A 83 7.92 -8.46 15.17
C SER A 83 8.62 -9.46 14.23
N LEU A 84 8.04 -9.73 13.05
CA LEU A 84 8.60 -10.66 12.08
C LEU A 84 9.25 -9.89 10.94
N ALA A 85 10.57 -9.94 10.84
CA ALA A 85 11.30 -9.36 9.72
C ALA A 85 10.91 -10.05 8.40
N PHE A 86 10.82 -9.29 7.30
CA PHE A 86 10.42 -9.83 6.00
C PHE A 86 11.38 -10.91 5.51
N GLU A 87 12.67 -10.78 5.79
CA GLU A 87 13.72 -11.73 5.41
C GLU A 87 13.57 -13.10 6.11
N GLN A 88 12.88 -13.13 7.25
CA GLN A 88 12.64 -14.32 8.06
C GLN A 88 11.25 -14.90 7.86
N ALA A 89 10.36 -14.15 7.21
CA ALA A 89 9.01 -14.57 6.96
C ALA A 89 8.96 -15.76 5.99
N THR A 90 7.87 -16.51 6.08
CA THR A 90 7.55 -17.65 5.23
C THR A 90 6.13 -17.54 4.69
N GLU A 91 5.80 -18.36 3.69
CA GLU A 91 4.42 -18.47 3.21
C GLU A 91 3.47 -18.96 4.34
N SER A 92 3.99 -19.74 5.29
CA SER A 92 3.22 -20.17 6.46
C SER A 92 2.83 -18.98 7.34
N ASP A 93 3.71 -18.00 7.52
CA ASP A 93 3.40 -16.80 8.30
C ASP A 93 2.32 -15.95 7.63
N VAL A 94 2.33 -15.86 6.29
CA VAL A 94 1.27 -15.22 5.51
C VAL A 94 -0.07 -15.93 5.72
N LYS A 95 -0.08 -17.27 5.73
CA LYS A 95 -1.28 -18.08 6.02
C LYS A 95 -1.79 -17.83 7.45
N THR A 96 -0.90 -17.89 8.45
CA THR A 96 -1.24 -17.62 9.85
C THR A 96 -1.85 -16.23 10.04
N LEU A 97 -1.30 -15.20 9.38
CA LEU A 97 -1.87 -13.86 9.42
C LEU A 97 -3.26 -13.80 8.79
N LEU A 98 -3.46 -14.47 7.65
CA LEU A 98 -4.76 -14.55 7.00
C LEU A 98 -5.79 -15.36 7.81
N GLU A 99 -5.35 -16.35 8.59
CA GLU A 99 -6.20 -17.14 9.49
C GLU A 99 -6.80 -16.28 10.62
N GLY A 100 -6.07 -15.25 11.05
CA GLY A 100 -6.54 -14.28 12.04
C GLY A 100 -7.70 -13.41 11.57
N VAL A 101 -7.91 -13.28 10.25
CA VAL A 101 -8.99 -12.45 9.68
C VAL A 101 -10.35 -13.08 9.93
N ARG A 102 -11.32 -12.26 10.36
CA ARG A 102 -12.73 -12.63 10.53
C ARG A 102 -13.64 -11.72 9.71
N ILE A 103 -14.82 -12.25 9.40
CA ILE A 103 -15.88 -11.57 8.66
C ILE A 103 -17.12 -11.51 9.53
N VAL A 104 -17.79 -10.36 9.53
CA VAL A 104 -19.08 -10.13 10.19
C VAL A 104 -20.10 -9.60 9.18
N PRO A 105 -21.41 -9.72 9.46
CA PRO A 105 -22.42 -9.05 8.67
C PRO A 105 -22.27 -7.53 8.78
N CYS A 106 -22.35 -6.83 7.65
CA CYS A 106 -22.37 -5.37 7.61
C CYS A 106 -23.53 -4.83 8.45
N LYS A 107 -23.25 -3.85 9.32
CA LYS A 107 -24.27 -3.24 10.19
C LYS A 107 -25.41 -2.53 9.46
N GLN A 108 -25.25 -2.21 8.17
CA GLN A 108 -26.24 -1.49 7.36
C GLN A 108 -27.06 -2.39 6.43
N CYS A 109 -26.42 -3.40 5.82
CA CYS A 109 -27.04 -4.18 4.74
C CYS A 109 -26.77 -5.69 4.81
N SER A 110 -26.17 -6.16 5.91
CA SER A 110 -25.85 -7.57 6.19
C SER A 110 -24.89 -8.27 5.22
N LYS A 111 -24.43 -7.60 4.14
CA LYS A 111 -23.35 -8.10 3.28
C LYS A 111 -22.06 -8.34 4.08
N PRO A 112 -21.16 -9.24 3.64
CA PRO A 112 -19.87 -9.46 4.29
C PRO A 112 -19.08 -8.17 4.53
N ALA A 113 -18.47 -8.05 5.72
CA ALA A 113 -17.59 -6.96 6.12
C ALA A 113 -16.45 -7.50 6.99
N PHE A 114 -15.30 -6.83 6.98
CA PHE A 114 -14.21 -7.17 7.91
C PHE A 114 -14.64 -6.94 9.35
N ASP A 115 -14.36 -7.90 10.22
CA ASP A 115 -14.57 -7.77 11.65
C ASP A 115 -13.54 -6.80 12.25
N PRO A 116 -13.96 -5.66 12.82
CA PRO A 116 -13.04 -4.67 13.38
C PRO A 116 -12.24 -5.19 14.59
N THR A 117 -12.65 -6.30 15.21
CA THR A 117 -11.91 -6.95 16.30
C THR A 117 -10.76 -7.81 15.78
N SER A 118 -10.81 -8.23 14.50
CA SER A 118 -9.79 -9.06 13.87
C SER A 118 -8.86 -8.27 12.97
N VAL A 119 -9.36 -7.20 12.34
CA VAL A 119 -8.60 -6.35 11.44
C VAL A 119 -8.85 -4.89 11.76
N SER A 120 -7.78 -4.16 12.06
CA SER A 120 -7.86 -2.72 12.31
C SER A 120 -8.16 -1.99 11.00
N THR A 121 -9.38 -1.47 10.89
CA THR A 121 -9.84 -0.67 9.74
C THR A 121 -10.68 0.50 10.23
N ASN A 122 -10.74 1.58 9.45
CA ASN A 122 -11.64 2.71 9.69
C ASN A 122 -13.09 2.44 9.24
N ARG A 123 -13.43 1.19 8.93
CA ARG A 123 -14.73 0.81 8.37
C ARG A 123 -15.74 0.36 9.42
N GLU A 124 -15.28 0.05 10.64
CA GLU A 124 -16.15 -0.24 11.78
C GLU A 124 -17.24 -1.30 11.48
N GLY A 125 -16.88 -2.39 10.79
CA GLY A 125 -17.81 -3.45 10.41
C GLY A 125 -18.78 -3.10 9.27
N GLU A 126 -18.50 -2.05 8.48
CA GLU A 126 -19.24 -1.74 7.26
C GLU A 126 -18.60 -2.42 6.04
N CYS A 127 -19.45 -2.92 5.12
CA CYS A 127 -18.98 -3.37 3.82
C CYS A 127 -18.53 -2.17 2.95
N GLU A 128 -17.72 -2.43 1.91
CA GLU A 128 -17.21 -1.40 1.00
C GLU A 128 -18.30 -0.46 0.49
N SER A 129 -19.40 -1.01 0.00
CA SER A 129 -20.46 -0.19 -0.60
C SER A 129 -21.11 0.78 0.39
N CYS A 130 -21.35 0.35 1.63
CA CYS A 130 -21.95 1.20 2.65
C CYS A 130 -20.95 2.25 3.17
N PHE A 131 -19.70 1.84 3.38
CA PHE A 131 -18.64 2.73 3.81
C PHE A 131 -18.38 3.84 2.77
N MET A 132 -18.27 3.49 1.49
CA MET A 132 -18.09 4.45 0.40
C MET A 132 -19.31 5.34 0.20
N ALA A 133 -20.53 4.81 0.38
CA ALA A 133 -21.74 5.64 0.32
C ALA A 133 -21.74 6.72 1.41
N LYS A 134 -21.33 6.37 2.64
CA LYS A 134 -21.16 7.34 3.75
C LYS A 134 -20.10 8.39 3.42
N LEU A 135 -18.90 7.99 3.01
CA LEU A 135 -17.83 8.92 2.65
C LEU A 135 -18.23 9.86 1.51
N ASN A 136 -18.92 9.34 0.49
CA ASN A 136 -19.41 10.15 -0.62
C ASN A 136 -20.46 11.17 -0.17
N ALA A 137 -21.36 10.79 0.75
CA ALA A 137 -22.34 11.72 1.32
C ALA A 137 -21.68 12.83 2.14
N GLU A 138 -20.69 12.48 2.98
CA GLU A 138 -19.90 13.45 3.74
C GLU A 138 -19.11 14.39 2.82
N PHE A 139 -18.50 13.84 1.78
CA PHE A 139 -17.78 14.61 0.77
C PHE A 139 -18.70 15.58 0.01
N ALA A 140 -19.87 15.12 -0.42
CA ALA A 140 -20.87 15.96 -1.09
C ALA A 140 -21.37 17.09 -0.18
N ALA A 141 -21.63 16.80 1.10
CA ALA A 141 -22.03 17.80 2.08
C ALA A 141 -20.93 18.84 2.32
N SER A 142 -19.66 18.40 2.38
CA SER A 142 -18.51 19.31 2.51
C SER A 142 -18.35 20.22 1.30
N GLN A 143 -18.46 19.66 0.08
CA GLN A 143 -18.44 20.45 -1.16
C GLN A 143 -19.57 21.48 -1.21
N GLU A 144 -20.79 21.09 -0.83
CA GLU A 144 -21.92 22.00 -0.75
C GLU A 144 -21.67 23.16 0.21
N LYS A 145 -21.10 22.86 1.38
CA LYS A 145 -20.77 23.85 2.41
C LYS A 145 -19.72 24.84 1.93
N GLU A 146 -18.63 24.36 1.33
CA GLU A 146 -17.59 25.24 0.78
C GLU A 146 -18.12 26.05 -0.41
N ARG A 147 -18.93 25.45 -1.30
CA ARG A 147 -19.57 26.19 -2.41
C ARG A 147 -20.45 27.33 -1.90
N LYS A 148 -21.27 27.08 -0.87
CA LYS A 148 -22.10 28.12 -0.23
C LYS A 148 -21.27 29.21 0.43
N LYS A 149 -20.17 28.84 1.09
CA LYS A 149 -19.24 29.79 1.72
C LYS A 149 -18.57 30.67 0.67
N LEU A 150 -18.08 30.08 -0.42
CA LEU A 150 -17.51 30.82 -1.55
C LEU A 150 -18.54 31.76 -2.19
N ALA A 151 -19.75 31.28 -2.48
CA ALA A 151 -20.81 32.13 -3.04
C ALA A 151 -21.15 33.34 -2.16
N LYS A 152 -21.12 33.18 -0.82
CA LYS A 152 -21.30 34.30 0.13
C LYS A 152 -20.14 35.30 0.08
N LEU A 153 -18.91 34.82 -0.04
CA LEU A 153 -17.72 35.66 -0.18
C LEU A 153 -17.73 36.39 -1.53
N ASP A 154 -18.00 35.67 -2.62
CA ASP A 154 -18.16 36.22 -3.96
C ASP A 154 -19.18 37.36 -3.98
N ALA A 155 -20.38 37.14 -3.43
CA ALA A 155 -21.40 38.18 -3.31
C ALA A 155 -20.96 39.37 -2.44
N LYS A 156 -20.17 39.13 -1.38
CA LYS A 156 -19.61 40.19 -0.54
C LYS A 156 -18.60 41.04 -1.32
N TYR A 157 -17.64 40.41 -1.99
CA TYR A 157 -16.60 41.11 -2.72
C TYR A 157 -17.13 41.78 -3.99
N LYS A 158 -18.13 41.19 -4.66
CA LYS A 158 -18.86 41.86 -5.74
C LYS A 158 -19.47 43.19 -5.30
N ARG A 159 -20.12 43.23 -4.12
CA ARG A 159 -20.65 44.48 -3.54
C ARG A 159 -19.56 45.49 -3.17
N GLN A 160 -18.32 45.05 -3.00
CA GLN A 160 -17.17 45.92 -2.73
C GLN A 160 -16.48 46.41 -4.02
N GLY A 161 -16.99 46.06 -5.21
CA GLY A 161 -16.45 46.52 -6.50
C GLY A 161 -15.42 45.58 -7.14
N PHE A 162 -15.22 44.39 -6.58
CA PHE A 162 -14.41 43.36 -7.24
C PHE A 162 -15.22 42.69 -8.35
N THR A 163 -14.54 42.31 -9.43
CA THR A 163 -15.16 41.73 -10.63
C THR A 163 -14.82 40.25 -10.81
N HIS A 164 -13.70 39.80 -10.25
CA HIS A 164 -13.16 38.47 -10.46
C HIS A 164 -12.60 37.90 -9.15
N ARG A 165 -12.73 36.58 -8.98
CA ARG A 165 -11.94 35.77 -8.05
C ARG A 165 -10.89 34.99 -8.83
N VAL A 166 -9.67 34.96 -8.32
CA VAL A 166 -8.56 34.17 -8.86
C VAL A 166 -8.22 33.10 -7.84
N ASP A 167 -8.56 31.85 -8.14
CA ASP A 167 -8.19 30.69 -7.33
C ASP A 167 -6.86 30.14 -7.86
N ALA A 168 -5.82 30.10 -7.03
CA ALA A 168 -4.48 29.72 -7.45
C ALA A 168 -3.82 28.73 -6.50
N TRP A 169 -2.92 27.90 -7.03
CA TRP A 169 -2.02 27.06 -6.25
C TRP A 169 -0.68 27.77 -6.09
N ILE A 170 -0.22 27.84 -4.84
CA ILE A 170 1.09 28.36 -4.50
C ILE A 170 2.03 27.18 -4.31
N HIS A 171 3.05 27.12 -5.15
CA HIS A 171 4.10 26.11 -5.13
C HIS A 171 5.39 26.73 -4.57
N PRO A 172 5.76 26.49 -3.30
CA PRO A 172 6.90 27.16 -2.68
C PRO A 172 8.24 26.74 -3.31
N SER A 173 9.07 27.71 -3.70
CA SER A 173 10.38 27.42 -4.33
C SER A 173 11.38 26.72 -3.40
N GLY A 174 11.23 26.88 -2.08
CA GLY A 174 12.12 26.29 -1.06
C GLY A 174 11.75 24.87 -0.62
N GLY A 175 10.76 24.26 -1.27
CA GLY A 175 10.09 23.06 -0.77
C GLY A 175 9.02 23.40 0.28
N GLY A 176 8.09 22.46 0.50
CA GLY A 176 6.93 22.63 1.37
C GLY A 176 5.64 22.15 0.69
N ASP A 177 4.53 22.26 1.40
CA ASP A 177 3.24 21.84 0.89
C ASP A 177 2.62 22.91 -0.02
N ASP A 178 2.10 22.46 -1.15
CA ASP A 178 1.28 23.28 -2.03
C ASP A 178 0.03 23.76 -1.30
N ARG A 179 -0.36 25.02 -1.53
CA ARG A 179 -1.55 25.61 -0.88
C ARG A 179 -2.41 26.37 -1.87
N GLN A 180 -3.72 26.21 -1.73
CA GLN A 180 -4.69 26.96 -2.50
C GLN A 180 -5.00 28.32 -1.84
N VAL A 181 -5.03 29.38 -2.64
CA VAL A 181 -5.39 30.73 -2.21
C VAL A 181 -6.39 31.35 -3.19
N SER A 182 -7.24 32.25 -2.68
CA SER A 182 -8.18 33.02 -3.51
C SER A 182 -7.90 34.51 -3.39
N TYR A 183 -7.64 35.18 -4.51
CA TYR A 183 -7.54 36.63 -4.59
C TYR A 183 -8.83 37.21 -5.19
N TYR A 184 -9.30 38.34 -4.68
CA TYR A 184 -10.40 39.09 -5.30
C TYR A 184 -9.80 40.31 -5.98
N MET A 185 -10.07 40.48 -7.27
CA MET A 185 -9.44 41.51 -8.11
C MET A 185 -10.47 42.21 -9.03
N THR A 186 -10.20 43.46 -9.36
CA THR A 186 -10.96 44.24 -10.35
C THR A 186 -10.22 44.17 -11.68
N ASP A 187 -10.88 43.63 -12.70
CA ASP A 187 -10.37 43.41 -14.07
C ASP A 187 -8.90 42.96 -14.12
N PRO A 188 -8.56 41.81 -13.50
CA PRO A 188 -7.17 41.40 -13.36
C PRO A 188 -6.54 41.06 -14.72
N THR A 189 -5.31 41.52 -14.93
CA THR A 189 -4.46 41.05 -16.04
C THR A 189 -3.60 39.86 -15.60
N ASP A 190 -3.14 39.05 -16.56
CA ASP A 190 -2.24 37.93 -16.29
C ASP A 190 -0.97 38.37 -15.55
N GLU A 191 -0.40 39.54 -15.91
CA GLU A 191 0.79 40.08 -15.24
C GLU A 191 0.52 40.45 -13.78
N GLN A 192 -0.65 40.98 -13.48
CA GLN A 192 -1.06 41.31 -12.10
C GLN A 192 -1.22 40.03 -11.27
N ILE A 193 -1.84 38.99 -11.83
CA ILE A 193 -1.99 37.70 -11.16
C ILE A 193 -0.61 37.10 -10.88
N LYS A 194 0.26 37.01 -11.90
CA LYS A 194 1.64 36.50 -11.76
C LYS A 194 2.43 37.25 -10.70
N LYS A 195 2.24 38.57 -10.59
CA LYS A 195 2.88 39.39 -9.55
C LYS A 195 2.41 39.01 -8.15
N GLU A 196 1.12 38.78 -7.93
CA GLU A 196 0.59 38.34 -6.63
C GLU A 196 1.03 36.91 -6.29
N LEU A 197 1.09 36.01 -7.27
CA LEU A 197 1.62 34.64 -7.06
C LEU A 197 3.09 34.65 -6.66
N LYS A 198 3.91 35.44 -7.36
CA LYS A 198 5.33 35.62 -7.02
C LYS A 198 5.51 36.21 -5.62
N LYS A 199 4.71 37.22 -5.27
CA LYS A 199 4.69 37.83 -3.92
C LYS A 199 4.29 36.83 -2.83
N SER A 200 3.44 35.88 -3.18
CA SER A 200 2.97 34.82 -2.28
C SER A 200 3.94 33.63 -2.17
N GLY A 201 5.10 33.73 -2.85
CA GLY A 201 6.19 32.76 -2.80
C GLY A 201 6.05 31.60 -3.78
N SER A 202 5.16 31.70 -4.77
CA SER A 202 5.01 30.64 -5.78
C SER A 202 6.15 30.67 -6.80
N CYS A 203 6.68 29.50 -7.15
CA CYS A 203 7.60 29.32 -8.28
C CYS A 203 6.87 29.04 -9.61
N VAL A 204 5.64 28.52 -9.53
CA VAL A 204 4.74 28.30 -10.68
C VAL A 204 3.73 29.45 -10.71
N LEU A 205 3.63 30.15 -11.83
CA LEU A 205 2.88 31.42 -11.93
C LEU A 205 1.67 31.33 -12.88
N ASP A 206 1.37 30.15 -13.39
CA ASP A 206 0.29 29.86 -14.33
C ASP A 206 -0.71 28.83 -13.80
N ASP A 207 -0.51 28.29 -12.59
CA ASP A 207 -1.49 27.42 -11.92
C ASP A 207 -2.55 28.24 -11.18
N TYR A 208 -3.46 28.81 -11.97
CA TYR A 208 -4.60 29.57 -11.45
C TYR A 208 -5.82 29.51 -12.37
N LYS A 209 -6.98 29.81 -11.80
CA LYS A 209 -8.26 29.95 -12.50
C LYS A 209 -8.91 31.29 -12.17
N VAL A 210 -9.24 32.05 -13.21
CA VAL A 210 -10.01 33.30 -13.10
C VAL A 210 -11.50 32.99 -13.21
N ILE A 211 -12.28 33.51 -12.26
CA ILE A 211 -13.71 33.26 -12.11
C ILE A 211 -14.43 34.61 -12.00
N PRO A 212 -15.30 34.99 -12.94
CA PRO A 212 -16.12 36.19 -12.84
C PRO A 212 -17.09 36.12 -11.64
N LEU A 213 -17.32 37.25 -10.97
CA LEU A 213 -18.22 37.40 -9.81
C LEU A 213 -19.62 37.85 -10.19
#